data_AF-A0A3M1GEL6-F1
#
_entry.id   AF-A0A3M1GEL6-F1
#
_cell.length_a   1.000
_cell.length_b   1.000
_cell.length_c   1.000
_cell.angle_alpha   90.00
_cell.angle_beta   90.00
_cell.angle_gamma   90.00
#
_symmetry.space_group_name_H-M   'P 1'
#
loop_
_entity.id
_entity.type
_entity.pdbx_description
1 polymer ?
#
loop_
_entity_poly.entity_id
_entity_poly.type
_entity_poly.pdbx_seq_one_letter_code
_entity_poly.pdbx_strand_id
1 'polypeptide(L)'
;MRNGMIHGGLAATALALAALAPAHAQDGADAAYLGIEEAVAKYHRAPDKDVHWHHRGMFGTYDRAQLQRGFQVYREVCAACHSLKYVAFRNFEALGYSPAQVKALAAEYTITDGPDDMGDMFERPGKPSDYLPPAFANDNA
;
A
#
# COMPACT_ATOMS: atom_id res chain seq x y z
N MET A 1 -30.27 18.62 54.34
CA MET A 1 -30.83 19.95 54.65
C MET A 1 -30.57 20.86 53.45
N ARG A 2 -31.65 21.36 52.81
CA ARG A 2 -31.88 22.62 52.06
C ARG A 2 -30.64 23.35 51.48
N ASN A 3 -30.63 23.98 50.32
CA ASN A 3 -31.56 24.30 49.24
C ASN A 3 -30.66 25.07 48.23
N GLY A 4 -30.84 24.96 46.91
CA GLY A 4 -31.45 26.11 46.23
C GLY A 4 -31.22 26.09 44.73
N MET A 5 -32.19 25.53 44.00
CA MET A 5 -32.58 26.01 42.68
C MET A 5 -33.37 27.31 42.86
N ILE A 6 -33.18 28.30 41.98
CA ILE A 6 -34.27 29.22 41.56
C ILE A 6 -33.89 30.08 40.32
N HIS A 7 -34.68 29.89 39.24
CA HIS A 7 -35.19 30.84 38.21
C HIS A 7 -34.18 31.64 37.35
N GLY A 8 -34.30 31.80 36.03
CA GLY A 8 -35.43 31.78 35.09
C GLY A 8 -35.25 32.97 34.12
N GLY A 9 -35.55 32.84 32.82
CA GLY A 9 -35.53 33.99 31.89
C GLY A 9 -35.60 33.62 30.41
N LEU A 10 -36.77 33.88 29.81
CA LEU A 10 -37.15 33.66 28.42
C LEU A 10 -36.74 34.84 27.50
N ALA A 11 -36.57 34.52 26.21
CA ALA A 11 -36.93 35.27 24.99
C ALA A 11 -36.15 36.54 24.59
N ALA A 12 -35.62 36.56 23.35
CA ALA A 12 -36.27 37.21 22.21
C ALA A 12 -35.33 37.28 20.98
N THR A 13 -35.89 36.94 19.82
CA THR A 13 -35.35 37.04 18.47
C THR A 13 -35.21 38.48 17.96
N ALA A 14 -34.17 38.79 17.17
CA ALA A 14 -34.19 39.88 16.19
C ALA A 14 -33.34 39.52 14.96
N LEU A 15 -34.02 39.22 13.85
CA LEU A 15 -33.50 39.26 12.48
C LEU A 15 -33.66 40.68 11.92
N ALA A 16 -32.69 41.14 11.10
CA ALA A 16 -32.77 42.11 9.98
C ALA A 16 -31.46 42.93 9.94
N LEU A 17 -30.85 43.33 8.82
CA LEU A 17 -31.01 43.15 7.38
C LEU A 17 -29.68 43.65 6.79
N ALA A 18 -29.14 43.01 5.75
CA ALA A 18 -27.95 43.49 5.04
C ALA A 18 -28.28 44.73 4.18
N ALA A 19 -27.34 45.70 4.10
CA ALA A 19 -27.36 46.77 3.10
C ALA A 19 -25.99 46.85 2.40
N LEU A 20 -26.05 46.79 1.08
CA LEU A 20 -24.96 46.69 0.11
C LEU A 20 -24.49 48.11 -0.31
N ALA A 21 -23.19 48.31 -0.53
CA ALA A 21 -22.70 49.02 -1.71
C ALA A 21 -21.21 48.69 -1.99
N PRO A 22 -20.80 48.63 -3.27
CA PRO A 22 -19.59 47.95 -3.74
C PRO A 22 -18.45 48.91 -4.10
N ALA A 23 -17.20 48.45 -4.12
CA ALA A 23 -16.14 48.92 -5.02
C ALA A 23 -14.86 48.13 -4.75
N HIS A 24 -14.49 47.25 -5.67
CA HIS A 24 -13.26 47.32 -6.45
C HIS A 24 -13.17 46.05 -7.30
N ALA A 25 -13.39 46.25 -8.60
CA ALA A 25 -13.13 45.26 -9.63
C ALA A 25 -11.64 44.90 -9.62
N GLN A 26 -11.34 43.60 -9.55
CA GLN A 26 -10.05 43.02 -9.88
C GLN A 26 -10.27 41.78 -10.75
N ASP A 27 -11.24 41.85 -11.66
CA ASP A 27 -11.83 40.71 -12.34
C ASP A 27 -10.89 40.22 -13.45
N GLY A 28 -10.02 39.24 -13.14
CA GLY A 28 -9.29 38.52 -14.18
C GLY A 28 -8.01 37.83 -13.75
N ALA A 29 -7.33 38.33 -12.72
CA ALA A 29 -6.12 37.68 -12.18
C ALA A 29 -6.46 36.70 -11.04
N ASP A 30 -7.51 37.01 -10.29
CA ASP A 30 -8.10 36.25 -9.20
C ASP A 30 -8.90 35.03 -9.68
N ALA A 31 -9.65 35.14 -10.77
CA ALA A 31 -10.37 34.02 -11.38
C ALA A 31 -9.44 32.92 -11.91
N ALA A 32 -8.25 33.31 -12.41
CA ALA A 32 -7.22 32.36 -12.84
C ALA A 32 -6.56 31.64 -11.65
N TYR A 33 -6.42 32.30 -10.50
CA TYR A 33 -5.85 31.70 -9.27
C TYR A 33 -6.83 30.72 -8.61
N LEU A 34 -8.12 31.06 -8.56
CA LEU A 34 -9.17 30.22 -7.98
C LEU A 34 -9.42 28.94 -8.80
N GLY A 35 -9.27 28.99 -10.12
CA GLY A 35 -9.41 27.82 -10.99
C GLY A 35 -8.24 26.83 -10.92
N ILE A 36 -7.05 27.28 -10.49
CA ILE A 36 -5.89 26.41 -10.28
C ILE A 36 -6.08 25.59 -9.00
N GLU A 37 -6.53 26.17 -7.89
CA GLU A 37 -6.78 25.44 -6.64
C GLU A 37 -7.82 24.32 -6.82
N GLU A 38 -8.93 24.58 -7.52
CA GLU A 38 -9.97 23.57 -7.78
C GLU A 38 -9.51 22.50 -8.77
N ALA A 39 -8.74 22.89 -9.80
CA ALA A 39 -8.13 21.94 -10.73
C ALA A 39 -7.05 21.07 -10.06
N VAL A 40 -6.23 21.64 -9.19
CA VAL A 40 -5.18 20.94 -8.43
C VAL A 40 -5.82 20.02 -7.37
N ALA A 41 -6.91 20.44 -6.71
CA ALA A 41 -7.68 19.61 -5.79
C ALA A 41 -8.29 18.35 -6.46
N LYS A 42 -8.66 18.45 -7.74
CA LYS A 42 -9.16 17.29 -8.52
C LYS A 42 -8.07 16.26 -8.83
N TYR A 43 -6.80 16.68 -8.88
CA TYR A 43 -5.64 15.80 -9.11
C TYR A 43 -4.85 15.49 -7.83
N HIS A 44 -5.27 16.02 -6.68
CA HIS A 44 -4.74 15.60 -5.40
C HIS A 44 -5.22 14.19 -5.08
N ARG A 45 -4.26 13.33 -4.69
CA ARG A 45 -4.55 11.99 -4.18
C ARG A 45 -5.55 12.13 -3.04
N ALA A 46 -6.72 11.49 -3.18
CA ALA A 46 -7.66 11.34 -2.08
C ALA A 46 -6.93 10.76 -0.86
N PRO A 47 -7.23 11.22 0.36
CA PRO A 47 -6.54 10.73 1.54
C PRO A 47 -6.64 9.21 1.61
N ASP A 48 -5.52 8.56 1.93
CA ASP A 48 -5.48 7.12 2.08
C ASP A 48 -6.48 6.70 3.18
N LYS A 49 -7.16 5.57 2.99
CA LYS A 49 -8.07 5.03 4.00
C LYS A 49 -7.24 4.53 5.19
N ASP A 50 -7.65 4.87 6.41
CA ASP A 50 -7.08 4.28 7.62
C ASP A 50 -7.58 2.84 7.76
N VAL A 51 -6.71 1.88 7.38
CA VAL A 51 -6.97 0.45 7.50
C VAL A 51 -6.27 -0.07 8.74
N HIS A 52 -7.00 -0.80 9.58
CA HIS A 52 -6.44 -1.44 10.75
C HIS A 52 -5.64 -2.70 10.37
N TRP A 53 -4.32 -2.65 10.51
CA TRP A 53 -3.40 -3.78 10.25
C TRP A 53 -2.98 -4.51 11.52
N HIS A 54 -2.81 -5.84 11.46
CA HIS A 54 -2.33 -6.66 12.59
C HIS A 54 -0.95 -6.25 13.12
N HIS A 55 -0.08 -5.74 12.24
CA HIS A 55 1.27 -5.32 12.58
C HIS A 55 1.35 -3.84 13.00
N ARG A 56 0.21 -3.16 13.21
CA ARG A 56 0.18 -1.76 13.62
C ARG A 56 0.61 -1.62 15.09
N GLY A 57 1.37 -0.57 15.40
CA GLY A 57 1.82 -0.23 16.75
C GLY A 57 3.17 -0.83 17.12
N MET A 58 3.74 -0.38 18.25
CA MET A 58 5.11 -0.70 18.66
C MET A 58 5.39 -2.19 18.89
N PHE A 59 4.34 -2.96 19.21
CA PHE A 59 4.42 -4.41 19.47
C PHE A 59 3.59 -5.22 18.47
N GLY A 60 3.16 -4.62 17.36
CA GLY A 60 2.42 -5.32 16.32
C GLY A 60 3.26 -6.41 15.67
N THR A 61 2.63 -7.52 15.30
CA THR A 61 3.28 -8.63 14.59
C THR A 61 2.53 -8.97 13.32
N TYR A 62 3.22 -9.55 12.34
CA TYR A 62 2.58 -10.03 11.13
C TYR A 62 1.71 -11.26 11.42
N ASP A 63 0.52 -11.30 10.82
CA ASP A 63 -0.28 -12.53 10.72
C ASP A 63 0.33 -13.45 9.65
N ARG A 64 0.97 -14.55 10.09
CA ARG A 64 1.60 -15.52 9.19
C ARG A 64 0.62 -16.15 8.21
N ALA A 65 -0.61 -16.43 8.62
CA ALA A 65 -1.61 -17.00 7.73
C ALA A 65 -2.03 -16.00 6.65
N GLN A 66 -2.14 -14.72 7.00
CA GLN A 66 -2.33 -13.65 6.01
C GLN A 66 -1.15 -13.57 5.03
N LEU A 67 0.09 -13.64 5.51
CA LEU A 67 1.27 -13.60 4.64
C LEU A 67 1.35 -14.80 3.68
N GLN A 68 1.00 -16.01 4.12
CA GLN A 68 0.95 -17.20 3.26
C GLN A 68 -0.07 -17.04 2.13
N ARG A 69 -1.28 -16.53 2.43
CA ARG A 69 -2.28 -16.20 1.41
C ARG A 69 -1.80 -15.09 0.48
N GLY A 70 -1.10 -14.09 1.01
CA GLY A 70 -0.48 -13.03 0.20
C GLY A 70 0.57 -13.57 -0.78
N PHE A 71 1.40 -14.52 -0.35
CA PHE A 71 2.35 -15.19 -1.24
C PHE A 71 1.64 -15.98 -2.35
N GLN A 72 0.52 -16.65 -2.04
CA GLN A 72 -0.29 -17.31 -3.06
C GLN A 72 -0.78 -16.32 -4.12
N VAL A 73 -1.34 -15.17 -3.71
CA VAL A 73 -1.77 -14.11 -4.62
C VAL A 73 -0.60 -13.60 -5.48
N TYR A 74 0.56 -13.38 -4.87
CA TYR A 74 1.76 -12.99 -5.62
C TYR A 74 2.09 -14.03 -6.70
N ARG A 75 2.15 -15.31 -6.34
CA ARG A 75 2.53 -16.40 -7.26
C ARG A 75 1.53 -16.57 -8.41
N GLU A 76 0.24 -16.42 -8.13
CA GLU A 76 -0.83 -16.69 -9.11
C GLU A 76 -1.19 -15.48 -9.98
N VAL A 77 -0.96 -14.25 -9.49
CA VAL A 77 -1.43 -13.03 -10.16
C VAL A 77 -0.28 -12.09 -10.53
N CYS A 78 0.70 -11.92 -9.63
CA CYS A 78 1.71 -10.87 -9.77
C CYS A 78 3.00 -11.36 -10.42
N ALA A 79 3.41 -12.59 -10.17
CA ALA A 79 4.72 -13.13 -10.53
C ALA A 79 4.96 -13.20 -12.05
N ALA A 80 3.91 -13.13 -12.86
CA ALA A 80 4.00 -13.04 -14.31
C ALA A 80 4.55 -11.69 -14.81
N CYS A 81 4.45 -10.63 -14.00
CA CYS A 81 4.90 -9.27 -14.39
C CYS A 81 5.84 -8.62 -13.37
N HIS A 82 5.71 -8.94 -12.08
CA HIS A 82 6.49 -8.33 -11.00
C HIS A 82 7.47 -9.33 -10.40
N SER A 83 8.75 -8.95 -10.36
CA SER A 83 9.81 -9.73 -9.72
C SER A 83 9.92 -9.43 -8.23
N LEU A 84 10.40 -10.42 -7.46
CA LEU A 84 10.82 -10.27 -6.07
C LEU A 84 12.31 -10.64 -5.94
N LYS A 85 13.17 -9.89 -6.62
CA LYS A 85 14.61 -10.18 -6.76
C LYS A 85 15.40 -10.31 -5.44
N TYR A 86 14.88 -9.80 -4.33
CA TYR A 86 15.53 -9.87 -3.01
C TYR A 86 14.97 -10.95 -2.08
N VAL A 87 14.01 -11.74 -2.56
CA VAL A 87 13.39 -12.81 -1.78
C VAL A 87 13.90 -14.16 -2.29
N ALA A 88 14.60 -14.89 -1.42
CA ALA A 88 15.01 -16.27 -1.66
C ALA A 88 14.01 -17.27 -1.10
N PHE A 89 13.97 -18.49 -1.64
CA PHE A 89 13.01 -19.51 -1.19
C PHE A 89 13.12 -19.78 0.32
N ARG A 90 14.34 -19.80 0.87
CA ARG A 90 14.60 -19.92 2.33
C ARG A 90 13.89 -18.85 3.18
N ASN A 91 13.59 -17.67 2.63
CA ASN A 91 12.90 -16.64 3.37
C ASN A 91 11.45 -17.04 3.72
N PHE A 92 10.85 -18.00 3.00
CA PHE A 92 9.51 -18.48 3.29
C PHE A 92 9.41 -19.25 4.62
N GLU A 93 10.52 -19.73 5.20
CA GLU A 93 10.49 -20.26 6.56
C GLU A 93 10.00 -19.21 7.58
N ALA A 94 10.27 -17.92 7.36
CA ALA A 94 9.76 -16.83 8.19
C ALA A 94 8.22 -16.70 8.15
N LEU A 95 7.60 -17.18 7.06
CA LEU A 95 6.14 -17.26 6.91
C LEU A 95 5.57 -18.54 7.54
N GLY A 96 6.40 -19.42 8.10
CA GLY A 96 5.99 -20.66 8.74
C GLY A 96 5.96 -21.89 7.83
N TYR A 97 6.55 -21.82 6.63
CA TYR A 97 6.78 -23.03 5.82
C TYR A 97 7.89 -23.88 6.45
N SER A 98 7.71 -25.19 6.44
CA SER A 98 8.76 -26.13 6.83
C SER A 98 9.88 -26.19 5.79
N PRO A 99 11.10 -26.61 6.16
CA PRO A 99 12.20 -26.79 5.21
C PRO A 99 11.85 -27.74 4.04
N ALA A 100 11.03 -28.76 4.30
CA ALA A 100 10.55 -29.67 3.27
C ALA A 100 9.60 -28.98 2.27
N GLN A 101 8.68 -28.13 2.76
CA GLN A 101 7.80 -27.34 1.91
C GLN A 101 8.58 -26.30 1.10
N VAL A 102 9.57 -25.64 1.70
CA VAL A 102 10.43 -24.69 0.99
C VAL A 102 11.24 -25.38 -0.12
N LYS A 103 11.80 -26.56 0.17
CA LYS A 103 12.51 -27.36 -0.83
C LYS A 103 11.59 -27.80 -1.97
N ALA A 104 10.36 -28.23 -1.65
CA ALA A 104 9.37 -28.60 -2.66
C ALA A 104 8.98 -27.39 -3.53
N LEU A 105 8.69 -26.25 -2.91
CA LEU A 105 8.36 -25.00 -3.61
C LEU A 105 9.50 -24.56 -4.54
N ALA A 106 10.75 -24.58 -4.07
CA ALA A 106 11.89 -24.19 -4.88
C ALA A 106 12.06 -25.12 -6.10
N ALA A 107 11.82 -26.42 -5.94
CA ALA A 107 11.95 -27.41 -7.01
C ALA A 107 10.88 -27.28 -8.11
N GLU A 108 9.80 -26.52 -7.89
CA GLU A 108 8.80 -26.18 -8.93
C GLU A 108 9.37 -25.23 -9.99
N TYR A 109 10.49 -24.55 -9.70
CA TYR A 109 11.09 -23.55 -10.58
C TYR A 109 12.33 -24.11 -11.27
N THR A 110 12.46 -23.80 -12.56
CA THR A 110 13.67 -24.05 -13.34
C THR A 110 14.63 -22.88 -13.20
N ILE A 111 15.87 -23.16 -12.80
CA ILE A 111 16.93 -22.17 -12.57
C ILE A 111 18.10 -22.49 -13.49
N THR A 112 18.57 -21.49 -14.23
CA THR A 112 19.83 -21.57 -14.97
C THR A 112 21.01 -21.48 -14.00
N ASP A 113 21.95 -22.42 -14.08
CA ASP A 113 23.18 -22.50 -13.29
C ASP A 113 24.36 -22.90 -14.20
N GLY A 114 25.57 -22.87 -13.66
CA GLY A 114 26.79 -23.24 -14.38
C GLY A 114 27.89 -22.16 -14.34
N PRO A 115 28.93 -22.30 -15.16
CA PRO A 115 29.11 -23.35 -16.19
C PRO A 115 29.40 -24.74 -15.61
N ASP A 116 29.12 -25.79 -16.39
CA ASP A 116 29.52 -27.18 -16.12
C ASP A 116 30.99 -27.47 -16.49
N ASP A 117 31.40 -28.75 -16.47
CA ASP A 117 32.76 -29.18 -16.77
C ASP A 117 33.16 -29.01 -18.25
N MET A 118 32.18 -28.85 -19.14
CA MET A 118 32.37 -28.56 -20.56
C MET A 118 32.32 -27.05 -20.85
N GLY A 119 31.97 -26.22 -19.86
CA GLY A 119 31.86 -24.77 -20.00
C GLY A 119 30.45 -24.29 -20.37
N ASP A 120 29.45 -25.18 -20.37
CA ASP A 120 28.09 -24.88 -20.79
C ASP A 120 27.19 -24.51 -19.59
N MET A 121 26.24 -23.61 -19.80
CA MET A 121 25.19 -23.30 -18.81
C MET A 121 24.09 -24.36 -18.89
N PHE A 122 23.55 -24.76 -17.74
CA PHE A 122 22.51 -25.79 -17.67
C PHE A 122 21.33 -25.34 -16.80
N GLU A 123 20.21 -26.05 -16.92
CA GLU A 123 19.03 -25.83 -16.10
C GLU A 123 18.90 -26.89 -15.02
N ARG A 124 18.44 -26.48 -13.84
CA ARG A 124 18.16 -27.38 -12.71
C ARG A 124 16.92 -26.96 -11.93
N PRO A 125 16.31 -27.88 -11.17
CA PRO A 125 15.34 -27.50 -10.15
C PRO A 125 15.94 -26.50 -9.15
N GLY A 126 15.12 -25.56 -8.69
CA GLY A 126 15.51 -24.59 -7.68
C GLY A 126 15.84 -25.24 -6.33
N LYS A 127 16.74 -24.59 -5.58
CA LYS A 127 17.13 -24.93 -4.20
C LYS A 127 16.75 -23.79 -3.24
N PRO A 128 16.63 -24.04 -1.93
CA PRO A 128 16.23 -23.01 -0.96
C PRO A 128 17.08 -21.72 -0.96
N SER A 129 18.35 -21.80 -1.38
CA SER A 129 19.23 -20.62 -1.46
C SER A 129 18.98 -19.73 -2.67
N ASP A 130 18.27 -20.23 -3.70
CA ASP A 130 18.00 -19.44 -4.91
C ASP A 130 16.96 -18.34 -4.64
N TYR A 131 17.08 -17.24 -5.38
CA TYR A 131 16.09 -16.17 -5.41
C TYR A 131 14.91 -16.55 -6.30
N LEU A 132 13.75 -15.94 -6.04
CA LEU A 132 12.61 -16.07 -6.96
C LEU A 132 13.01 -15.59 -8.37
N PRO A 133 12.78 -16.41 -9.42
CA PRO A 133 13.09 -16.02 -10.78
C PRO A 133 12.38 -14.72 -11.18
N PRO A 134 13.05 -13.81 -11.89
CA PRO A 134 12.39 -12.63 -12.42
C PRO A 134 11.41 -13.02 -13.52
N ALA A 135 10.33 -12.25 -13.67
CA ALA A 135 9.36 -12.44 -14.76
C ALA A 135 10.01 -12.25 -16.15
N PHE A 136 11.02 -11.38 -16.23
CA PHE A 136 11.68 -10.99 -17.47
C PHE A 136 13.20 -11.00 -17.30
N ALA A 137 13.92 -11.18 -18.41
CA ALA A 137 15.38 -11.23 -18.41
C ALA A 137 16.03 -9.86 -18.14
N ASN A 138 15.35 -8.77 -18.49
CA ASN A 138 15.81 -7.39 -18.31
C ASN A 138 14.63 -6.40 -18.41
N ASP A 139 14.91 -5.12 -18.14
CA ASP A 139 13.88 -4.06 -18.08
C ASP A 139 13.32 -3.65 -19.46
N ASN A 140 13.96 -4.05 -20.58
CA ASN A 140 13.51 -3.72 -21.94
C ASN A 140 12.72 -4.86 -22.61
N ALA A 141 12.41 -5.92 -21.87
CA ALA A 141 11.70 -7.10 -22.36
C ALA A 141 10.21 -6.84 -22.63
#